data_AF-D1AS12-F1
#
_entry.id   AF-D1AS12-F1
#
_cell.length_a   1.000
_cell.length_b   1.000
_cell.length_c   1.000
_cell.angle_alpha   90.00
_cell.angle_beta   90.00
_cell.angle_gamma   90.00
#
_symmetry.space_group_name_H-M   'P 1'
#
loop_
_entity.id
_entity.type
_entity.pdbx_description
1 polymer ?
#
loop_
_entity_poly.entity_id
_entity_poly.type
_entity_poly.pdbx_seq_one_letter_code
_entity_poly.pdbx_strand_id
1 'polypeptide(L)'
;MKNESIKTLLRREKELVSEIEDIKGKKKEIDKNLEIKRKKLEGVKAKIANAQESVIISEHAVIRYIERVLGIDIKEIEKKIVDEETEKIIMELRPSKICRGEFSILIKDNTVTTITTD
;
A
#
# COMPACT_ATOMS: atom_id res chain seq x y z
N MET A 1 -50.23 -36.19 43.53
CA MET A 1 -49.32 -35.09 43.93
C MET A 1 -47.91 -35.21 43.35
N LYS A 2 -47.04 -36.16 43.75
CA LYS A 2 -45.65 -36.24 43.21
C LYS A 2 -45.53 -36.39 41.68
N ASN A 3 -46.42 -37.16 41.04
CA ASN A 3 -46.40 -37.37 39.58
C ASN A 3 -46.84 -36.14 38.77
N GLU A 4 -47.68 -35.26 39.33
CA GLU A 4 -48.13 -34.04 38.62
C GLU A 4 -47.02 -32.98 38.55
N SER A 5 -46.22 -32.82 39.62
CA SER A 5 -45.05 -31.93 39.61
C SER A 5 -43.96 -32.37 38.64
N ILE A 6 -43.72 -33.68 38.49
CA ILE A 6 -42.73 -34.18 37.53
C ILE A 6 -43.21 -33.91 36.10
N LYS A 7 -44.50 -34.11 35.82
CA LYS A 7 -45.08 -33.87 34.49
C LYS A 7 -45.01 -32.40 34.08
N THR A 8 -45.23 -31.46 35.00
CA THR A 8 -45.08 -30.02 34.72
C THR A 8 -43.63 -29.61 34.49
N LEU A 9 -42.68 -30.17 35.25
CA LEU A 9 -41.25 -29.94 35.05
C LEU A 9 -40.77 -30.49 33.69
N LEU A 10 -41.19 -31.70 33.30
CA LEU A 10 -40.87 -32.29 31.98
C LEU A 10 -41.42 -31.47 30.81
N ARG A 11 -42.60 -30.87 30.98
CA ARG A 11 -43.16 -29.95 29.98
C ARG A 11 -42.31 -28.68 29.87
N ARG A 12 -41.91 -28.10 31.01
CA ARG A 12 -41.08 -26.89 31.02
C ARG A 12 -39.68 -27.14 30.44
N GLU A 13 -39.10 -28.31 30.70
CA GLU A 13 -37.86 -28.77 30.07
C GLU A 13 -38.00 -28.79 28.55
N LYS A 14 -39.06 -29.40 28.01
CA LYS A 14 -39.32 -29.40 26.56
C LYS A 14 -39.48 -28.00 25.97
N GLU A 15 -40.20 -27.12 26.66
CA GLU A 15 -40.36 -25.71 26.23
C GLU A 15 -39.00 -25.00 26.16
N LEU A 16 -38.18 -25.13 27.21
CA LEU A 16 -36.84 -24.54 27.25
C LEU A 16 -35.90 -25.12 26.19
N VAL A 17 -35.98 -26.43 25.90
CA VAL A 17 -35.20 -27.06 24.82
C VAL A 17 -35.58 -26.46 23.47
N SER A 18 -36.88 -26.31 23.19
CA SER A 18 -37.35 -25.67 21.96
C SER A 18 -36.88 -24.22 21.84
N GLU A 19 -36.97 -23.43 22.92
CA GLU A 19 -36.48 -22.05 22.94
C GLU A 19 -34.96 -21.97 22.66
N ILE A 20 -34.18 -22.90 23.21
CA ILE A 20 -32.73 -22.99 22.96
C ILE A 20 -32.44 -23.29 21.47
N GLU A 21 -33.21 -24.17 20.85
CA GLU A 21 -33.06 -24.50 19.42
C GLU A 21 -33.38 -23.30 18.54
N ASP A 22 -34.44 -22.56 18.85
CA ASP A 22 -34.82 -21.33 18.13
C ASP A 22 -33.74 -20.25 18.26
N ILE A 23 -33.21 -20.04 19.47
CA ILE A 23 -32.12 -19.09 19.71
C ILE A 23 -30.86 -19.50 18.95
N LYS A 24 -30.54 -20.80 18.89
CA LYS A 24 -29.41 -21.31 18.09
C LYS A 24 -29.62 -21.04 16.59
N GLY A 25 -30.84 -21.19 16.08
CA GLY A 25 -31.20 -20.85 14.71
C GLY A 25 -30.93 -19.37 14.41
N LYS A 26 -31.47 -18.48 15.25
CA LYS A 26 -31.28 -17.02 15.14
C LYS A 26 -29.80 -16.63 15.23
N LYS A 27 -29.04 -17.24 16.13
CA LYS A 27 -27.59 -17.00 16.25
C LYS A 27 -26.86 -17.33 14.94
N LYS A 28 -27.14 -18.47 14.33
CA LYS A 28 -26.52 -18.86 13.04
C LYS A 28 -26.84 -17.84 11.93
N GLU A 29 -28.06 -17.31 11.91
CA GLU A 29 -28.45 -16.29 10.93
C GLU A 29 -27.73 -14.96 11.17
N ILE A 30 -27.65 -14.52 12.42
CA ILE A 30 -26.90 -13.33 12.82
C ILE A 30 -25.41 -13.47 12.45
N ASP A 31 -24.81 -14.63 12.70
CA ASP A 31 -23.40 -14.90 12.37
C ASP A 31 -23.15 -14.80 10.86
N LYS A 32 -24.04 -15.37 10.02
CA LYS A 32 -23.98 -15.21 8.56
C LYS A 32 -24.08 -13.74 8.14
N ASN A 33 -25.04 -13.01 8.71
CA ASN A 33 -25.23 -11.60 8.41
C ASN A 33 -24.02 -10.74 8.84
N LEU A 34 -23.40 -11.06 9.98
CA LEU A 34 -22.17 -10.44 10.44
C LEU A 34 -21.03 -10.68 9.44
N GLU A 35 -20.86 -11.91 8.96
CA GLU A 35 -19.80 -12.22 8.00
C GLU A 35 -19.99 -11.46 6.67
N ILE A 36 -21.23 -11.41 6.15
CA ILE A 36 -21.55 -10.64 4.94
C ILE A 36 -21.24 -9.15 5.15
N LYS A 37 -21.65 -8.58 6.29
CA LYS A 37 -21.38 -7.16 6.60
C LYS A 37 -19.89 -6.89 6.77
N ARG A 38 -19.13 -7.80 7.38
CA ARG A 38 -17.66 -7.71 7.49
C ARG A 38 -17.00 -7.68 6.11
N LYS A 39 -17.38 -8.59 5.20
CA LYS A 39 -16.85 -8.60 3.82
C LYS A 39 -17.17 -7.30 3.07
N LYS A 40 -18.39 -6.77 3.22
CA LYS A 40 -18.78 -5.48 2.64
C LYS A 40 -17.96 -4.32 3.22
N LEU A 41 -17.74 -4.30 4.53
CA LEU A 41 -16.93 -3.28 5.19
C LEU A 41 -15.49 -3.27 4.67
N GLU A 42 -14.86 -4.43 4.57
CA GLU A 42 -13.51 -4.54 4.01
C GLU A 42 -13.44 -4.06 2.56
N GLY A 43 -14.44 -4.41 1.74
CA GLY A 43 -14.54 -3.90 0.37
C GLY A 43 -14.67 -2.37 0.29
N VAL A 44 -15.41 -1.75 1.22
CA VAL A 44 -15.52 -0.28 1.29
C VAL A 44 -14.21 0.35 1.77
N LYS A 45 -13.55 -0.22 2.79
CA LYS A 45 -12.24 0.26 3.25
C LYS A 45 -11.20 0.25 2.14
N ALA A 46 -11.13 -0.83 1.35
CA ALA A 46 -10.21 -0.93 0.22
C ALA A 46 -10.48 0.17 -0.83
N LYS A 47 -11.75 0.45 -1.13
CA LYS A 47 -12.11 1.56 -2.04
C LYS A 47 -11.73 2.93 -1.49
N ILE A 48 -11.91 3.15 -0.18
CA ILE A 48 -11.50 4.40 0.47
C ILE A 48 -9.98 4.55 0.40
N ALA A 49 -9.22 3.49 0.71
CA ALA A 49 -7.76 3.51 0.62
C ALA A 49 -7.30 3.85 -0.81
N ASN A 50 -7.83 3.17 -1.82
CA ASN A 50 -7.50 3.44 -3.22
C ASN A 50 -7.95 4.83 -3.70
N ALA A 51 -9.01 5.39 -3.14
CA ALA A 51 -9.47 6.74 -3.46
C ALA A 51 -8.66 7.83 -2.73
N GLN A 52 -8.03 7.48 -1.60
CA GLN A 52 -7.13 8.36 -0.84
C GLN A 52 -5.70 8.33 -1.38
N GLU A 53 -5.31 7.29 -2.12
CA GLU A 53 -4.07 7.32 -2.90
C GLU A 53 -4.16 8.45 -3.93
N SER A 54 -3.45 9.53 -3.66
CA SER A 54 -3.27 10.62 -4.59
C SER A 54 -2.62 10.09 -5.88
N VAL A 55 -2.93 10.72 -7.01
CA VAL A 55 -2.27 10.40 -8.28
C VAL A 55 -0.76 10.55 -8.09
N ILE A 56 -0.03 9.44 -8.19
CA ILE A 56 1.43 9.44 -8.13
C ILE A 56 1.95 9.83 -9.52
N ILE A 57 2.64 10.96 -9.59
CA ILE A 57 3.33 11.37 -10.82
C ILE A 57 4.67 10.63 -10.84
N SER A 58 4.90 9.81 -11.86
CA SER A 58 6.17 9.07 -12.01
C SER A 58 7.31 10.00 -12.41
N GLU A 59 8.54 9.66 -12.03
CA GLU A 59 9.76 10.37 -12.46
C GLU A 59 9.83 10.50 -13.99
N HIS A 60 9.43 9.45 -14.72
CA HIS A 60 9.36 9.49 -16.18
C HIS A 60 8.37 10.56 -16.69
N ALA A 61 7.20 10.70 -16.06
CA ALA A 61 6.23 11.72 -16.44
C ALA A 61 6.78 13.13 -16.21
N VAL A 62 7.51 13.34 -15.11
CA VAL A 62 8.20 14.62 -14.83
C VAL A 62 9.25 14.91 -15.91
N ILE A 63 10.14 13.96 -16.22
CA ILE A 63 11.19 14.13 -17.25
C ILE A 63 10.57 14.48 -18.61
N ARG A 64 9.50 13.78 -19.02
CA ARG A 64 8.83 14.08 -20.30
C ARG A 64 8.16 15.44 -20.33
N TYR A 65 7.61 15.89 -19.20
CA TYR A 65 7.03 17.22 -19.11
C TYR A 65 8.11 18.30 -19.26
N ILE A 66 9.24 18.14 -18.57
CA ILE A 66 10.40 19.03 -18.68
C ILE A 66 10.90 19.11 -20.14
N GLU A 67 11.05 17.95 -20.79
CA GLU A 67 11.55 17.88 -22.18
C GLU A 67 10.56 18.49 -23.18
N ARG A 68 9.28 18.09 -23.14
CA ARG A 68 8.31 18.41 -24.20
C ARG A 68 7.57 19.72 -23.99
N VAL A 69 7.32 20.09 -22.73
CA VAL A 69 6.51 21.26 -22.39
C VAL A 69 7.41 22.44 -22.03
N LEU A 70 8.44 22.22 -21.21
CA LEU A 70 9.38 23.28 -20.84
C LEU A 70 10.49 23.48 -21.89
N GLY A 71 10.66 22.53 -22.83
CA GLY A 71 11.64 22.63 -23.92
C GLY A 71 13.09 22.46 -23.45
N ILE A 72 13.32 21.85 -22.29
CA ILE A 72 14.65 21.62 -21.74
C ILE A 72 15.21 20.33 -22.31
N ASP A 73 16.38 20.40 -22.96
CA ASP A 73 17.04 19.22 -23.52
C ASP A 73 17.67 18.36 -22.41
N ILE A 74 17.05 17.22 -22.14
CA ILE A 74 17.53 16.24 -21.15
C ILE A 74 18.91 15.69 -21.53
N LYS A 75 19.22 15.55 -22.82
CA LYS A 75 20.55 15.09 -23.28
C LYS A 75 21.64 16.12 -22.99
N GLU A 76 21.30 17.40 -23.02
CA GLU A 76 22.24 18.46 -22.61
C GLU A 76 22.49 18.42 -21.10
N ILE A 77 21.46 18.14 -20.30
CA ILE A 77 21.61 17.95 -18.84
C ILE A 77 22.49 16.73 -18.54
N GLU A 78 22.28 15.60 -19.21
CA GLU A 78 23.12 14.40 -19.04
C GLU A 78 24.62 14.72 -19.28
N LYS A 79 24.93 15.48 -20.33
CA LYS A 79 26.31 15.93 -20.64
C LYS A 79 26.88 16.92 -19.63
N LYS A 80 26.04 17.72 -18.97
CA LYS A 80 26.47 18.61 -17.88
C LYS A 80 26.76 17.84 -16.60
N ILE A 81 26.04 16.74 -16.36
CA ILE A 81 26.29 15.85 -15.22
C ILE A 81 27.57 15.05 -15.46
N VAL A 82 27.75 14.46 -16.64
CA VAL A 82 28.95 13.71 -17.02
C VAL A 82 29.49 14.28 -18.32
N ASP A 83 30.42 15.22 -18.19
CA ASP A 83 31.18 15.75 -19.32
C ASP A 83 32.32 14.81 -19.73
N GLU A 84 32.99 15.11 -20.85
CA GLU A 84 34.07 14.28 -21.40
C GLU A 84 35.24 14.10 -20.43
N GLU A 85 35.52 15.09 -19.59
CA GLU A 85 36.56 15.02 -18.57
C GLU A 85 36.15 14.08 -17.43
N THR A 86 34.90 14.19 -16.96
CA THR A 86 34.31 13.29 -15.96
C THR A 86 34.34 11.86 -16.46
N GLU A 87 33.94 11.62 -17.71
CA GLU A 87 33.89 10.28 -18.29
C GLU A 87 35.29 9.62 -18.30
N LYS A 88 36.32 10.38 -18.69
CA LYS A 88 37.72 9.91 -18.62
C LYS A 88 38.14 9.55 -17.20
N ILE A 89 37.84 10.43 -16.23
CA ILE A 89 38.13 10.19 -14.81
C ILE A 89 37.42 8.91 -14.32
N ILE A 90 36.15 8.72 -14.70
CA ILE A 90 35.36 7.53 -14.35
C ILE A 90 35.99 6.27 -14.93
N MET A 91 36.44 6.32 -16.18
CA MET A 91 37.03 5.16 -16.87
C MET A 91 38.40 4.79 -16.31
N GLU A 92 39.25 5.77 -16.01
CA GLU A 92 40.63 5.57 -15.59
C GLU A 92 40.76 5.28 -14.08
N LEU A 93 40.13 6.11 -13.25
CA LEU A 93 40.35 6.07 -11.80
C LEU A 93 39.26 5.30 -11.06
N ARG A 94 38.12 5.01 -11.72
CA ARG A 94 36.94 4.37 -11.13
C ARG A 94 36.57 4.96 -9.75
N PRO A 95 36.54 6.29 -9.59
CA PRO A 95 36.24 6.89 -8.31
C PRO A 95 34.78 6.60 -7.94
N SER A 96 34.52 6.38 -6.65
CA SER A 96 33.15 6.28 -6.15
C SER A 96 32.46 7.64 -6.06
N LYS A 97 33.22 8.74 -5.93
CA LYS A 97 32.70 10.10 -5.78
C LYS A 97 33.60 11.14 -6.47
N ILE A 98 32.99 12.12 -7.15
CA ILE A 98 33.67 13.27 -7.76
C ILE A 98 33.02 14.56 -7.24
N CYS A 99 33.81 15.46 -6.65
CA CYS A 99 33.31 16.74 -6.13
C CYS A 99 33.38 17.84 -7.19
N ARG A 100 32.27 18.56 -7.42
CA ARG A 100 32.12 19.63 -8.44
C ARG A 100 31.80 20.99 -7.81
N GLY A 101 32.24 21.21 -6.57
CA GLY A 101 31.99 22.45 -5.83
C GLY A 101 30.61 22.46 -5.17
N GLU A 102 29.58 22.89 -5.90
CA GLU A 102 28.21 23.03 -5.37
C GLU A 102 27.47 21.70 -5.22
N PHE A 103 27.90 20.68 -5.95
CA PHE A 103 27.38 19.33 -5.86
C PHE A 103 28.51 18.31 -6.02
N SER A 104 28.19 17.06 -5.72
CA SER A 104 29.04 15.91 -6.01
C SER A 104 28.30 14.90 -6.88
N ILE A 105 29.06 14.13 -7.63
CA ILE A 105 28.58 12.98 -8.39
C ILE A 105 29.01 11.73 -7.64
N LEU A 106 28.05 10.89 -7.28
CA LEU A 106 28.25 9.56 -6.71
C LEU A 106 28.06 8.52 -7.81
N ILE A 107 29.02 7.62 -7.96
CA ILE A 107 28.96 6.52 -8.93
C ILE A 107 28.84 5.21 -8.16
N LYS A 108 27.74 4.51 -8.36
CA LYS A 108 27.47 3.22 -7.73
C LYS A 108 26.66 2.35 -8.67
N ASP A 109 27.04 1.07 -8.82
CA ASP A 109 26.32 0.11 -9.66
C ASP A 109 26.10 0.61 -11.10
N ASN A 110 27.14 1.22 -11.69
CA ASN A 110 27.11 1.87 -13.01
C ASN A 110 26.06 2.99 -13.16
N THR A 111 25.57 3.53 -12.05
CA THR A 111 24.59 4.62 -12.00
C THR A 111 25.24 5.86 -11.40
N VAL A 112 24.94 7.02 -12.00
CA VAL A 112 25.37 8.33 -11.53
C VAL A 112 24.24 8.99 -10.74
N THR A 113 24.55 9.48 -9.54
CA THR A 113 23.62 10.25 -8.70
C THR A 113 24.25 11.58 -8.31
N THR A 114 23.54 12.67 -8.58
CA THR A 114 23.95 14.01 -8.13
C THR A 114 23.49 14.22 -6.69
N ILE A 115 24.42 14.60 -5.81
CA ILE A 115 24.16 14.94 -4.41
C ILE A 115 24.56 16.39 -4.19
N THR A 116 23.62 17.23 -3.78
CA THR A 116 23.91 18.61 -3.36
C THR A 116 24.58 18.60 -1.99
N THR A 117 25.53 19.51 -1.79
CA THR A 117 26.21 19.72 -0.51
C THR A 117 25.43 20.74 0.30
N ASP A 118 24.28 20.33 0.84
CA ASP A 118 23.60 21.00 1.96
C ASP A 118 23.87 20.23 3.26
#